data_AF-A0A1F3XYL1-F1
#
_entry.id   AF-A0A1F3XYL1-F1
#
_cell.length_a   1.000
_cell.length_b   1.000
_cell.length_c   1.000
_cell.angle_alpha   90.00
_cell.angle_beta   90.00
_cell.angle_gamma   90.00
#
_symmetry.space_group_name_H-M   'P 1'
#
loop_
_entity.id
_entity.type
_entity.pdbx_description
1 polymer ?
#
loop_
_entity_poly.entity_id
_entity_poly.type
_entity_poly.pdbx_seq_one_letter_code
_entity_poly.pdbx_strand_id
1 'polypeptide(L)'
;MSIGAGITPQRAKVLVVGGAGYVGSATCAWLIDHGYEVWILDDLSTGHFEHVRALLPKGLLETRFIHSRAGNHKVVPALLGRERFDCLLHFAARTLVSESFAKPEEYYENNVIQTGELLNAMLAAGTRSFIFSSTCSIFGNPGSAAIHETLPKQPDSPYGATKLEVERLMETLSKGGQGDRGLNAISLRYFNAAGAEPGVRVGEWHFPESHLIPSILQAIMAGRPIEIFGTDYPTPDGTCIRDYVDVSDLAAAHEAALVRLLEVPHRRPFEAFNLGSGTGFSVREVIDTCFKVTGSKVGIVESQRRPGDPPRLVADSGLAQRALGFKPVRTLEEMARTAWQWECKRTEVIGTMKKAVFLDRDGTLNEDPGYIGNPDQLKLLPGVTDALSRLQKAGYLLVVVSNQSGVGRGMFTMETLQHVHERLDQLLAASSVKIDHYELCIHRPEDECDCRKPKPKLILDAARKFRIDLTRSFMIGDKLSDLGTGRSAGCQGVALVRTGEGKTTESKMNGTQADYVGNSLDEVATWILKF
;
A
#
# COMPACT_ATOMS: atom_id res chain seq x y z
N MET A 1 -20.00 -21.65 28.91
CA MET A 1 -19.35 -22.96 29.16
C MET A 1 -17.90 -22.84 28.73
N SER A 2 -16.99 -23.25 29.61
CA SER A 2 -15.54 -23.17 29.44
C SER A 2 -15.11 -23.90 28.16
N ILE A 3 -14.43 -23.18 27.27
CA ILE A 3 -13.81 -23.73 26.06
C ILE A 3 -12.52 -24.41 26.53
N GLY A 4 -12.41 -25.71 26.22
CA GLY A 4 -11.38 -26.59 26.75
C GLY A 4 -9.96 -26.13 26.44
N ALA A 5 -9.10 -26.30 27.43
CA ALA A 5 -7.66 -26.18 27.31
C ALA A 5 -7.13 -27.22 26.31
N GLY A 6 -6.72 -26.74 25.13
CA GLY A 6 -6.04 -27.51 24.09
C GLY A 6 -5.11 -26.57 23.31
N ILE A 7 -3.83 -26.63 23.66
CA ILE A 7 -2.70 -25.77 23.23
C ILE A 7 -2.70 -24.36 23.83
N THR A 8 -1.86 -24.15 24.86
CA THR A 8 -1.25 -22.85 25.16
C THR A 8 0.25 -23.10 25.30
N PRO A 9 1.06 -22.70 24.30
CA PRO A 9 2.18 -21.79 24.58
C PRO A 9 2.51 -20.89 23.37
N GLN A 10 2.46 -19.56 23.53
CA GLN A 10 2.85 -18.55 22.50
C GLN A 10 2.15 -18.76 21.13
N ARG A 11 1.09 -18.00 20.83
CA ARG A 11 0.32 -18.23 19.59
C ARG A 11 1.21 -18.12 18.35
N ALA A 12 0.82 -18.85 17.31
CA ALA A 12 1.55 -19.06 16.05
C ALA A 12 2.26 -17.82 15.49
N LYS A 13 3.41 -18.03 14.85
CA LYS A 13 4.14 -17.01 14.10
C LYS A 13 3.60 -16.93 12.68
N VAL A 14 3.08 -15.76 12.31
CA VAL A 14 2.44 -15.53 11.02
C VAL A 14 3.14 -14.43 10.24
N LEU A 15 3.20 -14.60 8.92
CA LEU A 15 3.61 -13.55 7.99
C LEU A 15 2.38 -13.00 7.28
N VAL A 16 2.08 -11.73 7.53
CA VAL A 16 0.99 -11.00 6.88
C VAL A 16 1.54 -10.20 5.71
N VAL A 17 1.29 -10.71 4.51
CA VAL A 17 1.70 -10.08 3.25
C VAL A 17 0.64 -9.07 2.85
N GLY A 18 1.00 -7.81 2.61
CA GLY A 18 0.04 -6.70 2.47
C GLY A 18 -0.47 -6.18 3.81
N GLY A 19 0.27 -6.42 4.90
CA GLY A 19 -0.14 -6.08 6.27
C GLY A 19 -0.09 -4.59 6.61
N ALA A 20 0.39 -3.72 5.72
CA ALA A 20 0.32 -2.27 5.87
C ALA A 20 -0.92 -1.65 5.19
N GLY A 21 -1.67 -2.43 4.39
CA GLY A 21 -2.94 -2.03 3.80
C GLY A 21 -4.12 -2.05 4.78
N TYR A 22 -5.34 -1.82 4.28
CA TYR A 22 -6.54 -1.72 5.11
C TYR A 22 -6.89 -3.02 5.86
N VAL A 23 -7.39 -4.06 5.15
CA VAL A 23 -7.82 -5.32 5.79
C VAL A 23 -6.64 -6.05 6.44
N GLY A 24 -5.46 -6.00 5.80
CA GLY A 24 -4.24 -6.62 6.32
C GLY A 24 -3.82 -6.05 7.67
N SER A 25 -3.81 -4.72 7.83
CA SER A 25 -3.43 -4.08 9.09
C SER A 25 -4.45 -4.32 10.20
N ALA A 26 -5.75 -4.31 9.91
CA ALA A 26 -6.79 -4.66 10.88
C ALA A 26 -6.65 -6.13 11.34
N THR A 27 -6.30 -7.03 10.41
CA THR A 27 -6.01 -8.44 10.74
C THR A 27 -4.74 -8.56 11.60
N CYS A 28 -3.68 -7.82 11.29
CA CYS A 28 -2.48 -7.73 12.14
C CYS A 28 -2.83 -7.26 13.56
N ALA A 29 -3.65 -6.21 13.69
CA ALA A 29 -4.08 -5.66 14.98
C ALA A 29 -4.83 -6.71 15.81
N TRP A 30 -5.81 -7.38 15.19
CA TRP A 30 -6.55 -8.47 15.81
C TRP A 30 -5.63 -9.58 16.28
N LEU A 31 -4.75 -10.09 15.42
CA LEU A 31 -3.85 -11.18 15.75
C LEU A 31 -2.85 -10.79 16.85
N ILE A 32 -2.34 -9.56 16.86
CA ILE A 32 -1.46 -9.06 17.94
C ILE A 32 -2.19 -9.04 19.28
N ASP A 33 -3.42 -8.49 19.32
CA ASP A 33 -4.22 -8.43 20.56
C ASP A 33 -4.58 -9.81 21.09
N HIS A 34 -4.70 -10.78 20.18
CA HIS A 34 -4.95 -12.16 20.51
C HIS A 34 -3.65 -12.91 20.88
N GLY A 35 -2.47 -12.34 20.67
CA GLY A 35 -1.19 -12.87 21.16
C GLY A 35 -0.39 -13.68 20.14
N TYR A 36 -0.70 -13.56 18.85
CA TYR A 36 0.10 -14.12 17.75
C TYR A 36 1.38 -13.31 17.52
N GLU A 37 2.43 -13.99 17.06
CA GLU A 37 3.64 -13.31 16.61
C GLU A 37 3.48 -12.88 15.14
N VAL A 38 3.15 -11.60 14.93
CA VAL A 38 2.91 -11.05 13.59
C VAL A 38 4.17 -10.42 12.99
N TRP A 39 4.47 -10.83 11.76
CA TRP A 39 5.43 -10.19 10.86
C TRP A 39 4.66 -9.60 9.67
N ILE A 40 5.11 -8.46 9.15
CA ILE A 40 4.48 -7.74 8.04
C ILE A 40 5.46 -7.70 6.87
N LEU A 41 5.00 -8.13 5.68
CA LEU A 41 5.70 -7.89 4.41
C LEU A 41 4.82 -7.01 3.54
N ASP A 42 5.35 -5.87 3.11
CA ASP A 42 4.59 -4.90 2.30
C ASP A 42 5.56 -4.04 1.49
N ASP A 43 5.19 -3.65 0.26
CA ASP A 43 5.99 -2.75 -0.57
C ASP A 43 5.54 -1.29 -0.46
N LEU A 44 4.53 -1.00 0.37
CA LEU A 44 3.94 0.31 0.61
C LEU A 44 3.43 0.98 -0.68
N SER A 45 3.13 0.20 -1.72
CA SER A 45 2.56 0.72 -2.96
C SER A 45 1.18 1.34 -2.72
N THR A 46 0.37 0.72 -1.85
CA THR A 46 -0.91 1.25 -1.35
C THR A 46 -1.06 1.13 0.17
N GLY A 47 -0.13 0.45 0.84
CA GLY A 47 -0.07 0.35 2.30
C GLY A 47 0.65 1.54 2.95
N HIS A 48 0.41 1.73 4.26
CA HIS A 48 0.95 2.87 5.01
C HIS A 48 1.88 2.41 6.12
N PHE A 49 3.08 2.99 6.17
CA PHE A 49 4.04 2.68 7.23
C PHE A 49 3.51 3.11 8.61
N GLU A 50 2.61 4.09 8.66
CA GLU A 50 1.87 4.55 9.83
C GLU A 50 1.09 3.39 10.48
N HIS A 51 0.50 2.49 9.70
CA HIS A 51 -0.15 1.29 10.22
C HIS A 51 0.87 0.37 10.88
N VAL A 52 1.99 0.11 10.22
CA VAL A 52 3.08 -0.72 10.76
C VAL A 52 3.58 -0.15 12.10
N ARG A 53 3.77 1.17 12.18
CA ARG A 53 4.22 1.87 13.41
C ARG A 53 3.18 1.86 14.53
N ALA A 54 1.89 1.86 14.19
CA ALA A 54 0.81 1.79 15.17
C ALA A 54 0.69 0.38 15.78
N LEU A 55 1.11 -0.64 15.04
CA LEU A 55 0.95 -2.05 15.41
C LEU A 55 2.21 -2.67 16.03
N LEU A 56 3.39 -2.41 15.47
CA LEU A 56 4.64 -3.00 15.92
C LEU A 56 5.38 -2.06 16.89
N PRO A 57 5.85 -2.56 18.05
CA PRO A 57 6.75 -1.81 18.92
C PRO A 57 8.00 -1.35 18.17
N LYS A 58 8.54 -0.17 18.53
CA LYS A 58 9.72 0.43 17.85
C LYS A 58 10.90 -0.54 17.72
N GLY A 59 11.18 -1.30 18.78
CA GLY A 59 12.29 -2.28 18.78
C GLY A 59 12.09 -3.49 17.88
N LEU A 60 10.89 -3.69 17.31
CA LEU A 60 10.56 -4.79 16.42
C LEU A 60 10.35 -4.35 14.97
N LEU A 61 10.34 -3.03 14.68
CA LEU A 61 10.11 -2.53 13.31
C LEU A 61 11.16 -3.04 12.34
N GLU A 62 12.44 -2.96 12.71
CA GLU A 62 13.55 -3.38 11.83
C GLU A 62 13.58 -4.89 11.57
N THR A 63 13.05 -5.68 12.51
CA THR A 63 13.05 -7.14 12.41
C THR A 63 11.78 -7.69 11.78
N ARG A 64 10.61 -7.13 12.12
CA ARG A 64 9.29 -7.70 11.79
C ARG A 64 8.55 -6.95 10.69
N PHE A 65 9.06 -5.83 10.19
CA PHE A 65 8.57 -5.22 8.97
C PHE A 65 9.57 -5.40 7.83
N ILE A 66 9.13 -6.09 6.78
CA ILE A 66 9.91 -6.39 5.60
C ILE A 66 9.38 -5.56 4.44
N HIS A 67 10.10 -4.48 4.12
CA HIS A 67 9.74 -3.62 2.99
C HIS A 67 10.15 -4.30 1.67
N SER A 68 9.23 -5.02 1.05
CA SER A 68 9.47 -5.73 -0.20
C SER A 68 8.18 -6.16 -0.89
N ARG A 69 8.30 -6.47 -2.18
CA ARG A 69 7.23 -7.06 -2.98
C ARG A 69 7.04 -8.53 -2.63
N ALA A 70 5.81 -9.04 -2.71
CA ALA A 70 5.46 -10.41 -2.33
C ALA A 70 6.21 -11.47 -3.16
N GLY A 71 6.50 -11.17 -4.42
CA GLY A 71 7.24 -12.07 -5.32
C GLY A 71 8.75 -11.82 -5.41
N ASN A 72 9.35 -11.07 -4.47
CA ASN A 72 10.78 -10.76 -4.57
C ASN A 72 11.65 -12.02 -4.38
N HIS A 73 12.30 -12.46 -5.47
CA HIS A 73 13.09 -13.69 -5.55
C HIS A 73 14.36 -13.71 -4.69
N LYS A 74 14.80 -12.56 -4.12
CA LYS A 74 15.93 -12.49 -3.18
C LYS A 74 15.44 -12.37 -1.75
N VAL A 75 14.53 -11.43 -1.48
CA VAL A 75 14.10 -11.08 -0.12
C VAL A 75 13.22 -12.16 0.49
N VAL A 76 12.25 -12.68 -0.25
CA VAL A 76 11.27 -13.63 0.29
C VAL A 76 11.92 -14.99 0.60
N PRO A 77 12.71 -15.61 -0.30
CA PRO A 77 13.44 -16.83 0.05
C PRO A 77 14.41 -16.65 1.23
N ALA A 78 15.11 -15.51 1.30
CA ALA A 78 16.00 -15.22 2.42
C ALA A 78 15.24 -15.09 3.75
N LEU A 79 14.07 -14.42 3.75
CA LEU A 79 13.20 -14.31 4.91
C LEU A 79 12.70 -15.68 5.39
N LEU A 80 12.21 -16.51 4.46
CA LEU A 80 11.68 -17.84 4.78
C LEU A 80 12.78 -18.85 5.12
N GLY A 81 14.03 -18.61 4.71
CA GLY A 81 15.18 -19.43 5.10
C GLY A 81 15.68 -19.14 6.51
N ARG A 82 15.50 -17.91 7.01
CA ARG A 82 15.93 -17.51 8.36
C ARG A 82 14.83 -17.63 9.42
N GLU A 83 13.56 -17.46 9.03
CA GLU A 83 12.41 -17.55 9.93
C GLU A 83 11.46 -18.67 9.50
N ARG A 84 10.92 -19.39 10.48
CA ARG A 84 9.85 -20.36 10.26
C ARG A 84 8.50 -19.74 10.63
N PHE A 85 7.61 -19.64 9.65
CA PHE A 85 6.23 -19.20 9.84
C PHE A 85 5.28 -20.40 9.81
N ASP A 86 4.30 -20.38 10.72
CA ASP A 86 3.24 -21.38 10.78
C ASP A 86 2.21 -21.17 9.66
N CYS A 87 1.98 -19.91 9.27
CA CYS A 87 1.06 -19.56 8.20
C CYS A 87 1.41 -18.21 7.55
N LEU A 88 1.16 -18.11 6.24
CA LEU A 88 1.14 -16.84 5.51
C LEU A 88 -0.31 -16.41 5.27
N LEU A 89 -0.63 -15.15 5.60
CA LEU A 89 -1.89 -14.51 5.27
C LEU A 89 -1.62 -13.47 4.18
N HIS A 90 -2.23 -13.66 3.01
CA HIS A 90 -1.91 -12.87 1.81
C HIS A 90 -3.03 -11.91 1.44
N PHE A 91 -2.76 -10.62 1.65
CA PHE A 91 -3.60 -9.46 1.33
C PHE A 91 -3.03 -8.60 0.19
N ALA A 92 -1.75 -8.77 -0.18
CA ALA A 92 -1.11 -7.90 -1.17
C ALA A 92 -1.66 -8.17 -2.58
N ALA A 93 -2.54 -7.29 -3.04
CA ALA A 93 -3.09 -7.27 -4.38
C ALA A 93 -3.48 -5.84 -4.76
N ARG A 94 -3.40 -5.52 -6.05
CA ARG A 94 -4.12 -4.38 -6.61
C ARG A 94 -5.61 -4.70 -6.64
N THR A 95 -6.45 -3.76 -6.20
CA THR A 95 -7.88 -4.00 -5.96
C THR A 95 -8.83 -3.09 -6.75
N LEU A 96 -8.33 -2.04 -7.41
CA LEU A 96 -9.18 -1.07 -8.11
C LEU A 96 -9.72 -1.64 -9.42
N VAL A 97 -10.99 -2.05 -9.40
CA VAL A 97 -11.65 -2.67 -10.56
C VAL A 97 -11.54 -1.83 -11.83
N SER A 98 -11.78 -0.51 -11.73
CA SER A 98 -11.72 0.41 -12.87
C SER A 98 -10.32 0.51 -13.48
N GLU A 99 -9.28 0.59 -12.64
CA GLU A 99 -7.90 0.63 -13.10
C GLU A 99 -7.49 -0.68 -13.78
N SER A 100 -8.01 -1.82 -13.31
CA SER A 100 -7.70 -3.13 -13.89
C SER A 100 -8.07 -3.28 -15.37
N PHE A 101 -9.07 -2.53 -15.84
CA PHE A 101 -9.39 -2.46 -17.27
C PHE A 101 -8.40 -1.63 -18.08
N ALA A 102 -7.87 -0.56 -17.48
CA ALA A 102 -6.91 0.32 -18.14
C ALA A 102 -5.51 -0.31 -18.20
N LYS A 103 -5.16 -1.13 -17.19
CA LYS A 103 -3.81 -1.69 -17.01
C LYS A 103 -3.83 -3.17 -16.58
N PRO A 104 -4.45 -4.08 -17.36
CA PRO A 104 -4.60 -5.47 -16.98
C PRO A 104 -3.25 -6.16 -16.70
N GLU A 105 -2.21 -5.86 -17.46
CA GLU A 105 -0.87 -6.43 -17.30
C GLU A 105 -0.25 -6.12 -15.92
N GLU A 106 -0.45 -4.92 -15.37
CA GLU A 106 0.03 -4.57 -14.03
C GLU A 106 -0.68 -5.40 -12.95
N TYR A 107 -1.95 -5.74 -13.17
CA TYR A 107 -2.74 -6.57 -12.25
C TYR A 107 -2.30 -8.04 -12.30
N TYR A 108 -2.04 -8.61 -13.48
CA TYR A 108 -1.55 -9.98 -13.59
C TYR A 108 -0.14 -10.13 -13.02
N GLU A 109 0.76 -9.19 -13.32
CA GLU A 109 2.10 -9.16 -12.74
C GLU A 109 2.05 -9.10 -11.21
N ASN A 110 1.24 -8.18 -10.66
CA ASN A 110 1.20 -8.00 -9.22
C ASN A 110 0.42 -9.09 -8.47
N ASN A 111 -0.74 -9.49 -8.98
CA ASN A 111 -1.65 -10.36 -8.23
C ASN A 111 -1.39 -11.83 -8.50
N VAL A 112 -1.02 -12.21 -9.73
CA VAL A 112 -0.86 -13.61 -10.14
C VAL A 112 0.61 -14.02 -10.06
N ILE A 113 1.48 -13.33 -10.81
CA ILE A 113 2.89 -13.72 -10.95
C ILE A 113 3.61 -13.64 -9.60
N GLN A 114 3.52 -12.50 -8.91
CA GLN A 114 4.15 -12.38 -7.59
C GLN A 114 3.59 -13.36 -6.54
N THR A 115 2.29 -13.68 -6.59
CA THR A 115 1.71 -14.69 -5.68
C THR A 115 2.24 -16.08 -6.01
N GLY A 116 2.43 -16.41 -7.29
CA GLY A 116 3.08 -17.65 -7.70
C GLY A 116 4.50 -17.77 -7.16
N GLU A 117 5.30 -16.71 -7.28
CA GLU A 117 6.66 -16.66 -6.72
C GLU A 117 6.66 -16.80 -5.19
N LEU A 118 5.74 -16.13 -4.49
CA LEU A 118 5.56 -16.27 -3.04
C LEU A 118 5.25 -17.72 -2.65
N LEU A 119 4.29 -18.36 -3.35
CA LEU A 119 3.91 -19.74 -3.10
C LEU A 119 5.07 -20.71 -3.37
N ASN A 120 5.83 -20.50 -4.44
CA ASN A 120 7.02 -21.29 -4.75
C ASN A 120 8.08 -21.19 -3.63
N ALA A 121 8.40 -19.97 -3.19
CA ALA A 121 9.36 -19.73 -2.11
C ALA A 121 8.88 -20.35 -0.78
N MET A 122 7.59 -20.19 -0.46
CA MET A 122 6.94 -20.78 0.71
C MET A 122 7.04 -22.31 0.68
N LEU A 123 6.72 -22.92 -0.47
CA LEU A 123 6.83 -24.37 -0.66
C LEU A 123 8.29 -24.85 -0.53
N ALA A 124 9.25 -24.15 -1.11
CA ALA A 124 10.68 -24.48 -0.99
C ALA A 124 11.18 -24.42 0.48
N ALA A 125 10.68 -23.46 1.27
CA ALA A 125 11.09 -23.28 2.67
C ALA A 125 10.42 -24.25 3.68
N GLY A 126 9.43 -25.03 3.22
CA GLY A 126 8.70 -25.95 4.10
C GLY A 126 7.45 -25.36 4.75
N THR A 127 7.11 -24.08 4.50
CA THR A 127 5.83 -23.50 4.96
C THR A 127 4.70 -23.96 4.04
N ARG A 128 3.55 -24.36 4.60
CA ARG A 128 2.47 -25.00 3.83
C ARG A 128 1.08 -24.42 4.06
N SER A 129 0.86 -23.69 5.15
CA SER A 129 -0.43 -23.08 5.46
C SER A 129 -0.55 -21.69 4.86
N PHE A 130 -1.55 -21.47 4.03
CA PHE A 130 -1.76 -20.21 3.31
C PHE A 130 -3.21 -19.77 3.33
N ILE A 131 -3.46 -18.53 3.76
CA ILE A 131 -4.78 -17.90 3.69
C ILE A 131 -4.73 -16.81 2.65
N PHE A 132 -5.64 -16.87 1.69
CA PHE A 132 -5.73 -15.90 0.61
C PHE A 132 -6.94 -15.01 0.77
N SER A 133 -6.70 -13.69 0.71
CA SER A 133 -7.73 -12.69 0.50
C SER A 133 -8.21 -12.76 -0.96
N SER A 134 -9.40 -13.31 -1.16
CA SER A 134 -10.11 -13.33 -2.44
C SER A 134 -11.28 -12.35 -2.41
N THR A 135 -12.16 -12.41 -3.41
CA THR A 135 -13.21 -11.42 -3.61
C THR A 135 -14.48 -12.04 -4.18
N CYS A 136 -15.64 -11.43 -3.87
CA CYS A 136 -16.89 -11.78 -4.54
C CYS A 136 -16.89 -11.45 -6.05
N SER A 137 -15.98 -10.59 -6.54
CA SER A 137 -15.87 -10.25 -7.97
C SER A 137 -15.54 -11.45 -8.87
N ILE A 138 -15.10 -12.59 -8.31
CA ILE A 138 -14.90 -13.83 -9.07
C ILE A 138 -16.21 -14.40 -9.65
N PHE A 139 -17.35 -14.01 -9.10
CA PHE A 139 -18.68 -14.47 -9.53
C PHE A 139 -19.30 -13.59 -10.63
N GLY A 140 -18.70 -12.43 -10.93
CA GLY A 140 -19.26 -11.46 -11.90
C GLY A 140 -20.66 -11.00 -11.50
N ASN A 141 -21.59 -11.04 -12.46
CA ASN A 141 -23.00 -10.73 -12.25
C ASN A 141 -23.89 -12.01 -12.34
N PRO A 142 -24.01 -12.80 -11.25
CA PRO A 142 -24.69 -14.09 -11.30
C PRO A 142 -26.22 -14.00 -11.37
N GLY A 143 -26.82 -12.80 -11.31
CA GLY A 143 -28.29 -12.61 -11.33
C GLY A 143 -29.05 -13.22 -10.15
N SER A 144 -28.34 -13.74 -9.13
CA SER A 144 -28.91 -14.42 -7.97
C SER A 144 -29.29 -13.43 -6.85
N ALA A 145 -30.27 -13.81 -6.02
CA ALA A 145 -30.67 -13.05 -4.83
C ALA A 145 -29.57 -12.99 -3.75
N ALA A 146 -28.80 -14.07 -3.63
CA ALA A 146 -27.64 -14.20 -2.74
C ALA A 146 -26.55 -15.05 -3.42
N ILE A 147 -25.28 -14.71 -3.16
CA ILE A 147 -24.14 -15.34 -3.80
C ILE A 147 -23.55 -16.42 -2.88
N HIS A 148 -23.72 -17.69 -3.26
CA HIS A 148 -23.20 -18.86 -2.56
C HIS A 148 -21.96 -19.45 -3.28
N GLU A 149 -21.11 -20.20 -2.57
CA GLU A 149 -19.80 -20.64 -3.07
C GLU A 149 -19.84 -21.59 -4.27
N THR A 150 -20.99 -22.24 -4.51
CA THR A 150 -21.19 -23.19 -5.62
C THR A 150 -21.65 -22.52 -6.93
N LEU A 151 -21.88 -21.20 -6.94
CA LEU A 151 -22.17 -20.47 -8.17
C LEU A 151 -21.01 -20.54 -9.18
N PRO A 152 -21.30 -20.45 -10.49
CA PRO A 152 -20.25 -20.32 -11.50
C PRO A 152 -19.32 -19.14 -11.22
N LYS A 153 -18.02 -19.36 -11.36
CA LYS A 153 -16.99 -18.32 -11.20
C LYS A 153 -16.70 -17.71 -12.56
N GLN A 154 -17.40 -16.63 -12.90
CA GLN A 154 -17.32 -15.93 -14.19
C GLN A 154 -17.04 -14.44 -13.93
N PRO A 155 -15.76 -14.06 -13.69
CA PRO A 155 -15.42 -12.67 -13.41
C PRO A 155 -15.61 -11.79 -14.64
N ASP A 156 -16.24 -10.63 -14.43
CA ASP A 156 -16.47 -9.62 -15.48
C ASP A 156 -15.35 -8.56 -15.56
N SER A 157 -14.36 -8.64 -14.66
CA SER A 157 -13.23 -7.70 -14.59
C SER A 157 -11.88 -8.39 -14.56
N PRO A 158 -10.81 -7.75 -15.08
CA PRO A 158 -9.44 -8.26 -14.95
C PRO A 158 -9.03 -8.49 -13.49
N TYR A 159 -9.40 -7.58 -12.57
CA TYR A 159 -9.19 -7.79 -11.13
C TYR A 159 -9.80 -9.11 -10.62
N GLY A 160 -11.09 -9.34 -10.90
CA GLY A 160 -11.77 -10.59 -10.51
C GLY A 160 -11.13 -11.83 -11.14
N ALA A 161 -10.69 -11.72 -12.40
CA ALA A 161 -9.97 -12.78 -13.10
C ALA A 161 -8.65 -13.14 -12.40
N THR A 162 -7.83 -12.15 -12.03
CA THR A 162 -6.56 -12.42 -11.32
C THR A 162 -6.76 -13.14 -9.99
N LYS A 163 -7.80 -12.77 -9.22
CA LYS A 163 -8.13 -13.44 -7.95
C LYS A 163 -8.56 -14.89 -8.17
N LEU A 164 -9.35 -15.15 -9.21
CA LEU A 164 -9.77 -16.49 -9.58
C LEU A 164 -8.59 -17.37 -10.05
N GLU A 165 -7.63 -16.79 -10.79
CA GLU A 165 -6.42 -17.51 -11.20
C GLU A 165 -5.56 -17.94 -10.02
N VAL A 166 -5.39 -17.06 -9.03
CA VAL A 166 -4.69 -17.42 -7.78
C VAL A 166 -5.43 -18.55 -7.06
N GLU A 167 -6.77 -18.52 -6.96
CA GLU A 167 -7.53 -19.64 -6.37
C GLU A 167 -7.29 -20.96 -7.12
N ARG A 168 -7.26 -20.94 -8.46
CA ARG A 168 -6.98 -22.12 -9.28
C ARG A 168 -5.55 -22.65 -9.09
N LEU A 169 -4.58 -21.73 -8.98
CA LEU A 169 -3.19 -22.09 -8.67
C LEU A 169 -3.10 -22.76 -7.31
N MET A 170 -3.71 -22.16 -6.28
CA MET A 170 -3.76 -22.73 -4.93
C MET A 170 -4.41 -24.12 -4.93
N GLU A 171 -5.56 -24.28 -5.58
CA GLU A 171 -6.23 -25.59 -5.70
C GLU A 171 -5.33 -26.64 -6.38
N THR A 172 -4.61 -26.24 -7.42
CA THR A 172 -3.66 -27.11 -8.16
C THR A 172 -2.49 -27.52 -7.27
N LEU A 173 -1.83 -26.57 -6.59
CA LEU A 173 -0.72 -26.85 -5.68
C LEU A 173 -1.13 -27.68 -4.47
N SER A 174 -2.39 -27.57 -4.05
CA SER A 174 -2.93 -28.34 -2.95
C SER A 174 -3.24 -29.79 -3.36
N LYS A 175 -3.69 -30.03 -4.60
CA LYS A 175 -3.93 -31.38 -5.15
C LYS A 175 -2.65 -32.08 -5.62
N GLY A 176 -1.69 -31.34 -6.17
CA GLY A 176 -0.49 -31.88 -6.81
C GLY A 176 0.60 -32.36 -5.84
N GLY A 177 0.51 -32.02 -4.54
CA GLY A 177 1.48 -32.45 -3.54
C GLY A 177 1.27 -33.92 -3.13
N GLN A 178 2.31 -34.75 -3.22
CA GLN A 178 2.28 -36.09 -2.63
C GLN A 178 2.43 -36.00 -1.10
N GLY A 179 1.43 -36.49 -0.36
CA GLY A 179 1.42 -36.49 1.10
C GLY A 179 1.49 -35.08 1.68
N ASP A 180 2.33 -34.87 2.70
CA ASP A 180 2.43 -33.60 3.45
C ASP A 180 3.17 -32.48 2.68
N ARG A 181 3.53 -32.71 1.41
CA ARG A 181 4.28 -31.74 0.59
C ARG A 181 3.39 -30.71 -0.12
N GLY A 182 2.08 -30.94 -0.17
CA GLY A 182 1.12 -30.05 -0.83
C GLY A 182 0.77 -28.81 -0.02
N LEU A 183 0.26 -27.79 -0.72
CA LEU A 183 -0.28 -26.59 -0.10
C LEU A 183 -1.53 -26.92 0.73
N ASN A 184 -1.66 -26.31 1.91
CA ASN A 184 -2.87 -26.33 2.73
C ASN A 184 -3.47 -24.91 2.75
N ALA A 185 -4.59 -24.72 2.04
CA ALA A 185 -5.02 -23.39 1.65
C ALA A 185 -6.49 -23.10 1.95
N ILE A 186 -6.76 -21.89 2.43
CA ILE A 186 -8.12 -21.33 2.54
C ILE A 186 -8.20 -20.02 1.75
N SER A 187 -9.21 -19.89 0.89
CA SER A 187 -9.59 -18.63 0.25
C SER A 187 -10.78 -17.98 0.97
N LEU A 188 -10.64 -16.71 1.36
CA LEU A 188 -11.70 -15.92 1.99
C LEU A 188 -12.20 -14.88 0.99
N ARG A 189 -13.44 -15.05 0.52
CA ARG A 189 -14.07 -14.23 -0.51
C ARG A 189 -14.99 -13.21 0.15
N TYR A 190 -14.44 -12.06 0.49
CA TYR A 190 -15.25 -11.00 1.09
C TYR A 190 -15.84 -10.05 0.06
N PHE A 191 -16.92 -9.39 0.49
CA PHE A 191 -17.68 -8.38 -0.25
C PHE A 191 -17.08 -7.01 0.02
N ASN A 192 -17.85 -6.04 0.53
CA ASN A 192 -17.33 -4.72 0.85
C ASN A 192 -16.86 -4.68 2.30
N ALA A 193 -15.54 -4.61 2.53
CA ALA A 193 -15.01 -4.33 3.85
C ALA A 193 -15.35 -2.89 4.27
N ALA A 194 -15.72 -2.70 5.54
CA ALA A 194 -16.09 -1.39 6.09
C ALA A 194 -15.68 -1.26 7.57
N GLY A 195 -15.73 -0.03 8.07
CA GLY A 195 -15.34 0.29 9.44
C GLY A 195 -13.85 0.54 9.62
N ALA A 196 -13.42 0.49 10.88
CA ALA A 196 -12.02 0.56 11.26
C ALA A 196 -11.78 -0.37 12.45
N GLU A 197 -10.51 -0.62 12.75
CA GLU A 197 -10.12 -1.39 13.93
C GLU A 197 -10.71 -0.73 15.21
N PRO A 198 -11.23 -1.48 16.20
CA PRO A 198 -11.94 -0.90 17.34
C PRO A 198 -11.11 0.08 18.19
N GLY A 199 -9.81 -0.17 18.34
CA GLY A 199 -8.85 0.75 18.96
C GLY A 199 -8.44 1.93 18.07
N VAL A 200 -8.97 2.00 16.85
CA VAL A 200 -8.72 3.00 15.82
C VAL A 200 -7.21 3.19 15.58
N ARG A 201 -6.41 2.13 15.77
CA ARG A 201 -4.96 2.17 15.49
C ARG A 201 -4.69 2.24 14.00
N VAL A 202 -5.55 1.57 13.23
CA VAL A 202 -5.49 1.44 11.78
C VAL A 202 -6.89 1.51 11.20
N GLY A 203 -6.99 1.84 9.92
CA GLY A 203 -8.25 1.90 9.19
C GLY A 203 -8.03 2.08 7.70
N GLU A 204 -9.11 2.37 6.98
CA GLU A 204 -9.06 2.52 5.53
C GLU A 204 -8.34 3.79 5.10
N TRP A 205 -7.34 3.67 4.22
CA TRP A 205 -6.55 4.80 3.76
C TRP A 205 -6.12 4.57 2.31
N HIS A 206 -6.86 5.16 1.35
CA HIS A 206 -6.55 5.08 -0.07
C HIS A 206 -6.43 6.46 -0.73
N PHE A 207 -5.67 6.52 -1.83
CA PHE A 207 -5.58 7.69 -2.69
C PHE A 207 -5.55 7.28 -4.16
N PRO A 208 -6.55 7.66 -4.98
CA PRO A 208 -7.84 8.23 -4.56
C PRO A 208 -8.69 7.22 -3.78
N GLU A 209 -9.64 7.71 -2.98
CA GLU A 209 -10.62 6.85 -2.32
C GLU A 209 -11.73 6.45 -3.30
N SER A 210 -12.02 5.15 -3.36
CA SER A 210 -12.98 4.56 -4.31
C SER A 210 -14.16 3.87 -3.62
N HIS A 211 -14.04 3.54 -2.33
CA HIS A 211 -15.09 2.89 -1.57
C HIS A 211 -16.11 3.90 -1.01
N LEU A 212 -17.37 3.46 -0.92
CA LEU A 212 -18.50 4.37 -0.69
C LEU A 212 -18.44 5.07 0.67
N ILE A 213 -18.27 4.32 1.76
CA ILE A 213 -18.29 4.86 3.13
C ILE A 213 -17.19 5.92 3.33
N PRO A 214 -15.88 5.63 3.13
CA PRO A 214 -14.84 6.64 3.32
C PRO A 214 -14.99 7.81 2.34
N SER A 215 -15.42 7.59 1.10
CA SER A 215 -15.69 8.67 0.15
C SER A 215 -16.77 9.64 0.65
N ILE A 216 -17.87 9.12 1.21
CA ILE A 216 -18.92 9.93 1.85
C ILE A 216 -18.37 10.72 3.03
N LEU A 217 -17.63 10.07 3.93
CA LEU A 217 -17.07 10.71 5.11
C LEU A 217 -16.07 11.82 4.75
N GLN A 218 -15.22 11.60 3.75
CA GLN A 218 -14.30 12.61 3.23
C GLN A 218 -15.04 13.77 2.52
N ALA A 219 -16.15 13.50 1.84
CA ALA A 219 -17.00 14.55 1.27
C ALA A 219 -17.62 15.42 2.37
N ILE A 220 -18.11 14.79 3.45
CA ILE A 220 -18.64 15.50 4.64
C ILE A 220 -17.56 16.39 5.28
N MET A 221 -16.35 15.86 5.51
CA MET A 221 -15.23 16.65 6.06
C MET A 221 -14.86 17.85 5.18
N ALA A 222 -14.90 17.66 3.87
CA ALA A 222 -14.53 18.68 2.90
C ALA A 222 -15.69 19.65 2.56
N GLY A 223 -16.90 19.43 3.09
CA GLY A 223 -18.10 20.19 2.72
C GLY A 223 -18.48 20.06 1.24
N ARG A 224 -18.08 18.97 0.58
CA ARG A 224 -18.36 18.71 -0.85
C ARG A 224 -19.62 17.86 -1.02
N PRO A 225 -20.34 17.98 -2.14
CA PRO A 225 -21.49 17.11 -2.40
C PRO A 225 -21.07 15.66 -2.62
N ILE A 226 -21.97 14.73 -2.29
CA ILE A 226 -21.86 13.29 -2.54
C ILE A 226 -22.55 12.98 -3.87
N GLU A 227 -21.92 12.16 -4.69
CA GLU A 227 -22.48 11.72 -5.98
C GLU A 227 -23.08 10.31 -5.87
N ILE A 228 -24.33 10.13 -6.29
CA ILE A 228 -25.02 8.84 -6.40
C ILE A 228 -25.09 8.45 -7.87
N PHE A 229 -24.55 7.27 -8.21
CA PHE A 229 -24.57 6.76 -9.58
C PHE A 229 -25.77 5.85 -9.80
N GLY A 230 -26.80 6.39 -10.45
CA GLY A 230 -28.05 5.68 -10.75
C GLY A 230 -29.04 5.65 -9.59
N THR A 231 -30.28 6.05 -9.88
CA THR A 231 -31.40 6.12 -8.93
C THR A 231 -32.67 5.43 -9.44
N ASP A 232 -32.52 4.58 -10.46
CA ASP A 232 -33.58 3.89 -11.19
C ASP A 232 -33.36 2.35 -11.25
N TYR A 233 -32.52 1.79 -10.36
CA TYR A 233 -32.35 0.34 -10.23
C TYR A 233 -33.60 -0.34 -9.67
N PRO A 234 -33.86 -1.63 -10.00
CA PRO A 234 -34.97 -2.41 -9.44
C PRO A 234 -34.70 -2.81 -7.98
N THR A 235 -34.66 -1.81 -7.11
CA THR A 235 -34.36 -1.87 -5.67
C THR A 235 -35.32 -0.94 -4.93
N PRO A 236 -35.55 -1.11 -3.61
CA PRO A 236 -36.59 -0.37 -2.90
C PRO A 236 -36.50 1.17 -3.01
N ASP A 237 -35.29 1.72 -3.11
CA ASP A 237 -35.06 3.18 -3.19
C ASP A 237 -34.40 3.64 -4.50
N GLY A 238 -34.33 2.74 -5.48
CA GLY A 238 -33.73 2.99 -6.79
C GLY A 238 -32.20 2.95 -6.83
N THR A 239 -31.50 2.77 -5.71
CA THR A 239 -30.03 2.75 -5.66
C THR A 239 -29.45 1.35 -5.46
N CYS A 240 -28.19 1.17 -5.87
CA CYS A 240 -27.49 -0.11 -5.74
C CYS A 240 -27.44 -0.61 -4.29
N ILE A 241 -27.68 -1.91 -4.10
CA ILE A 241 -27.55 -2.60 -2.81
C ILE A 241 -26.23 -3.38 -2.77
N ARG A 242 -25.46 -3.21 -1.70
CA ARG A 242 -24.20 -3.92 -1.45
C ARG A 242 -24.16 -4.48 -0.04
N ASP A 243 -23.44 -5.58 0.13
CA ASP A 243 -23.16 -6.19 1.43
C ASP A 243 -21.87 -5.63 2.02
N TYR A 244 -21.99 -4.99 3.17
CA TYR A 244 -20.89 -4.43 3.94
C TYR A 244 -20.60 -5.30 5.16
N VAL A 245 -19.35 -5.65 5.36
CA VAL A 245 -18.87 -6.46 6.47
C VAL A 245 -17.76 -5.72 7.20
N ASP A 246 -17.82 -5.73 8.53
CA ASP A 246 -16.84 -5.00 9.33
C ASP A 246 -15.45 -5.63 9.20
N VAL A 247 -14.43 -4.79 9.11
CA VAL A 247 -13.04 -5.23 8.94
C VAL A 247 -12.53 -6.09 10.11
N SER A 248 -13.07 -5.91 11.31
CA SER A 248 -12.74 -6.71 12.49
C SER A 248 -13.48 -8.05 12.48
N ASP A 249 -14.69 -8.11 11.94
CA ASP A 249 -15.38 -9.39 11.67
C ASP A 249 -14.60 -10.20 10.63
N LEU A 250 -14.06 -9.53 9.60
CA LEU A 250 -13.14 -10.15 8.64
C LEU A 250 -11.86 -10.64 9.33
N ALA A 251 -11.24 -9.83 10.20
CA ALA A 251 -10.04 -10.24 10.94
C ALA A 251 -10.29 -11.49 11.81
N ALA A 252 -11.42 -11.56 12.50
CA ALA A 252 -11.85 -12.74 13.25
C ALA A 252 -12.03 -13.97 12.35
N ALA A 253 -12.57 -13.79 11.13
CA ALA A 253 -12.66 -14.86 10.14
C ALA A 253 -11.29 -15.39 9.70
N HIS A 254 -10.28 -14.53 9.57
CA HIS A 254 -8.92 -14.93 9.24
C HIS A 254 -8.27 -15.72 10.38
N GLU A 255 -8.48 -15.31 11.65
CA GLU A 255 -8.05 -16.11 12.81
C GLU A 255 -8.72 -17.49 12.82
N ALA A 256 -10.03 -17.56 12.59
CA ALA A 256 -10.75 -18.83 12.54
C ALA A 256 -10.25 -19.74 11.40
N ALA A 257 -9.96 -19.17 10.23
CA ALA A 257 -9.36 -19.88 9.11
C ALA A 257 -7.93 -20.37 9.44
N LEU A 258 -7.14 -19.57 10.15
CA LEU A 258 -5.80 -19.94 10.63
C LEU A 258 -5.86 -21.12 11.59
N VAL A 259 -6.72 -21.05 12.62
CA VAL A 259 -6.92 -22.15 13.56
C VAL A 259 -7.34 -23.42 12.82
N ARG A 260 -8.31 -23.31 11.90
CA ARG A 260 -8.76 -24.44 11.09
C ARG A 260 -7.64 -25.09 10.27
N LEU A 261 -6.80 -24.28 9.61
CA LEU A 261 -5.67 -24.78 8.82
C LEU A 261 -4.66 -25.53 9.68
N LEU A 262 -4.38 -25.03 10.89
CA LEU A 262 -3.39 -25.60 11.79
C LEU A 262 -3.88 -26.83 12.57
N GLU A 263 -5.18 -26.90 12.90
CA GLU A 263 -5.78 -28.04 13.60
C GLU A 263 -6.14 -29.22 12.69
N VAL A 264 -6.42 -28.93 11.41
CA VAL A 264 -6.80 -29.96 10.44
C VAL A 264 -5.83 -30.03 9.25
N PRO A 265 -4.50 -30.16 9.45
CA PRO A 265 -3.56 -30.28 8.34
C PRO A 265 -3.91 -31.45 7.43
N HIS A 266 -3.87 -31.23 6.12
CA HIS A 266 -3.90 -32.28 5.09
C HIS A 266 -5.20 -33.08 4.93
N ARG A 267 -6.32 -32.72 5.60
CA ARG A 267 -7.63 -33.37 5.35
C ARG A 267 -8.43 -32.76 4.21
N ARG A 268 -8.20 -31.48 3.87
CA ARG A 268 -8.89 -30.75 2.81
C ARG A 268 -7.89 -29.83 2.10
N PRO A 269 -7.43 -30.17 0.88
CA PRO A 269 -6.31 -29.46 0.25
C PRO A 269 -6.61 -27.97 0.02
N PHE A 270 -7.83 -27.62 -0.38
CA PHE A 270 -8.26 -26.24 -0.61
C PHE A 270 -9.72 -26.05 -0.19
N GLU A 271 -9.99 -25.03 0.61
CA GLU A 271 -11.35 -24.61 0.98
C GLU A 271 -11.56 -23.13 0.64
N ALA A 272 -12.80 -22.72 0.40
CA ALA A 272 -13.14 -21.33 0.16
C ALA A 272 -14.45 -20.95 0.83
N PHE A 273 -14.51 -19.74 1.38
CA PHE A 273 -15.65 -19.26 2.17
C PHE A 273 -16.03 -17.84 1.75
N ASN A 274 -17.33 -17.62 1.53
CA ASN A 274 -17.86 -16.27 1.35
C ASN A 274 -17.98 -15.58 2.71
N LEU A 275 -17.51 -14.34 2.78
CA LEU A 275 -17.56 -13.51 3.98
C LEU A 275 -18.33 -12.22 3.67
N GLY A 276 -19.61 -12.21 4.02
CA GLY A 276 -20.46 -11.02 4.03
C GLY A 276 -21.40 -11.04 5.22
N SER A 277 -22.07 -9.91 5.46
CA SER A 277 -23.10 -9.81 6.49
C SER A 277 -24.34 -10.62 6.13
N GLY A 278 -24.56 -10.90 4.83
CA GLY A 278 -25.82 -11.44 4.31
C GLY A 278 -26.95 -10.42 4.29
N THR A 279 -26.69 -9.20 4.77
CA THR A 279 -27.58 -8.05 4.73
C THR A 279 -27.07 -7.09 3.67
N GLY A 280 -27.96 -6.60 2.81
CA GLY A 280 -27.61 -5.62 1.80
C GLY A 280 -28.12 -4.24 2.21
N PHE A 281 -27.28 -3.21 2.03
CA PHE A 281 -27.64 -1.81 2.25
C PHE A 281 -27.58 -1.03 0.94
N SER A 282 -28.56 -0.18 0.71
CA SER A 282 -28.61 0.72 -0.44
C SER A 282 -27.61 1.87 -0.30
N VAL A 283 -27.33 2.57 -1.39
CA VAL A 283 -26.46 3.77 -1.34
C VAL A 283 -27.07 4.85 -0.45
N ARG A 284 -28.39 5.06 -0.49
CA ARG A 284 -29.04 6.08 0.35
C ARG A 284 -28.99 5.70 1.84
N GLU A 285 -29.21 4.43 2.17
CA GLU A 285 -29.11 3.95 3.57
C GLU A 285 -27.70 4.18 4.15
N VAL A 286 -26.66 3.98 3.33
CA VAL A 286 -25.27 4.27 3.72
C VAL A 286 -25.05 5.76 3.93
N ILE A 287 -25.52 6.62 3.01
CA ILE A 287 -25.41 8.09 3.14
C ILE A 287 -26.11 8.58 4.40
N ASP A 288 -27.35 8.15 4.63
CA ASP A 288 -28.14 8.54 5.80
C ASP A 288 -27.48 8.09 7.11
N THR A 289 -26.88 6.91 7.12
CA THR A 289 -26.13 6.41 8.28
C THR A 289 -24.88 7.25 8.53
N CYS A 290 -24.12 7.61 7.49
CA CYS A 290 -22.98 8.52 7.63
C CYS A 290 -23.39 9.91 8.13
N PHE A 291 -24.50 10.47 7.65
CA PHE A 291 -25.04 11.73 8.17
C PHE A 291 -25.43 11.64 9.64
N LYS A 292 -26.08 10.54 10.04
CA LYS A 292 -26.44 10.29 11.43
C LYS A 292 -25.20 10.23 12.34
N VAL A 293 -24.18 9.48 11.92
CA VAL A 293 -22.95 9.28 12.70
C VAL A 293 -22.11 10.56 12.81
N THR A 294 -21.99 11.32 11.72
CA THR A 294 -21.18 12.54 11.69
C THR A 294 -21.91 13.76 12.27
N GLY A 295 -23.24 13.71 12.37
CA GLY A 295 -24.07 14.87 12.74
C GLY A 295 -24.05 15.99 11.70
N SER A 296 -23.51 15.74 10.50
CA SER A 296 -23.31 16.73 9.43
C SER A 296 -23.96 16.25 8.13
N LYS A 297 -24.43 17.20 7.31
CA LYS A 297 -25.01 16.91 5.99
C LYS A 297 -24.33 17.75 4.91
N VAL A 298 -24.21 17.17 3.72
CA VAL A 298 -23.74 17.85 2.49
C VAL A 298 -24.73 17.59 1.36
N GLY A 299 -24.62 18.34 0.26
CA GLY A 299 -25.47 18.15 -0.92
C GLY A 299 -25.33 16.76 -1.53
N ILE A 300 -26.37 16.31 -2.23
CA ILE A 300 -26.37 15.06 -3.00
C ILE A 300 -26.59 15.40 -4.47
N VAL A 301 -25.78 14.81 -5.35
CA VAL A 301 -25.91 14.92 -6.81
C VAL A 301 -26.21 13.54 -7.35
N GLU A 302 -27.29 13.42 -8.12
CA GLU A 302 -27.66 12.17 -8.80
C GLU A 302 -27.09 12.18 -10.23
N SER A 303 -26.39 11.12 -10.58
CA SER A 303 -25.68 10.94 -11.84
C SER A 303 -26.11 9.66 -12.56
N GLN A 304 -25.68 9.51 -13.81
CA GLN A 304 -25.95 8.28 -14.58
C GLN A 304 -25.35 7.04 -13.89
N ARG A 305 -25.95 5.88 -14.17
CA ARG A 305 -25.44 4.58 -13.72
C ARG A 305 -23.99 4.38 -14.19
N ARG A 306 -23.19 3.72 -13.37
CA ARG A 306 -21.89 3.19 -13.82
C ARG A 306 -22.14 1.96 -14.71
N PRO A 307 -21.52 1.87 -15.89
CA PRO A 307 -21.63 0.69 -16.73
C PRO A 307 -21.20 -0.57 -15.98
N GLY A 308 -22.04 -1.60 -16.00
CA GLY A 308 -21.73 -2.89 -15.36
C GLY A 308 -22.06 -2.99 -13.86
N ASP A 309 -22.52 -1.93 -13.20
CA ASP A 309 -22.90 -2.00 -11.78
C ASP A 309 -24.19 -2.82 -11.60
N PRO A 310 -24.15 -3.98 -10.92
CA PRO A 310 -25.33 -4.78 -10.67
C PRO A 310 -26.24 -4.13 -9.63
N PRO A 311 -27.57 -4.34 -9.69
CA PRO A 311 -28.51 -3.76 -8.72
C PRO A 311 -28.26 -4.26 -7.29
N ARG A 312 -27.83 -5.51 -7.12
CA ARG A 312 -27.68 -6.15 -5.81
C ARG A 312 -26.48 -7.11 -5.81
N LEU A 313 -25.62 -7.01 -4.79
CA LEU A 313 -24.55 -7.98 -4.50
C LEU A 313 -24.55 -8.27 -2.99
N VAL A 314 -25.02 -9.46 -2.61
CA VAL A 314 -25.13 -9.89 -1.21
C VAL A 314 -24.66 -11.33 -1.03
N ALA A 315 -23.93 -11.59 0.05
CA ALA A 315 -23.35 -12.90 0.33
C ALA A 315 -24.39 -13.89 0.87
N ASP A 316 -24.21 -15.18 0.57
CA ASP A 316 -24.59 -16.26 1.49
C ASP A 316 -23.34 -16.69 2.26
N SER A 317 -23.30 -16.36 3.56
CA SER A 317 -22.20 -16.71 4.47
C SER A 317 -22.46 -17.99 5.26
N GLY A 318 -23.47 -18.78 4.91
CA GLY A 318 -23.90 -19.95 5.68
C GLY A 318 -22.83 -21.02 5.81
N LEU A 319 -21.97 -21.19 4.79
CA LEU A 319 -20.84 -22.13 4.88
C LEU A 319 -19.79 -21.65 5.88
N ALA A 320 -19.41 -20.37 5.83
CA ALA A 320 -18.47 -19.77 6.78
C ALA A 320 -18.97 -19.83 8.22
N GLN A 321 -20.26 -19.57 8.45
CA GLN A 321 -20.90 -19.68 9.78
C GLN A 321 -20.77 -21.10 10.34
N ARG A 322 -21.03 -22.14 9.53
CA ARG A 322 -20.96 -23.53 9.97
C ARG A 322 -19.53 -24.04 10.14
N ALA A 323 -18.62 -23.67 9.25
CA ALA A 323 -17.27 -24.25 9.18
C ALA A 323 -16.22 -23.48 9.98
N LEU A 324 -16.36 -22.15 10.09
CA LEU A 324 -15.44 -21.25 10.78
C LEU A 324 -16.04 -20.60 12.03
N GLY A 325 -17.36 -20.74 12.25
CA GLY A 325 -18.05 -19.99 13.30
C GLY A 325 -18.12 -18.48 13.01
N PHE A 326 -17.92 -18.08 11.75
CA PHE A 326 -17.93 -16.67 11.34
C PHE A 326 -19.27 -16.01 11.67
N LYS A 327 -19.24 -14.84 12.32
CA LYS A 327 -20.44 -14.08 12.67
C LYS A 327 -20.20 -12.60 12.35
N PRO A 328 -20.89 -12.03 11.35
CA PRO A 328 -20.87 -10.61 11.09
C PRO A 328 -21.79 -9.92 12.11
N VAL A 329 -21.23 -9.49 13.24
CA VAL A 329 -22.03 -8.99 14.38
C VAL A 329 -22.23 -7.48 14.37
N ARG A 330 -21.44 -6.76 13.56
CA ARG A 330 -21.41 -5.30 13.56
C ARG A 330 -22.41 -4.71 12.57
N THR A 331 -23.10 -3.67 13.02
CA THR A 331 -24.10 -2.93 12.26
C THR A 331 -23.47 -1.89 11.33
N LEU A 332 -24.22 -1.42 10.33
CA LEU A 332 -23.78 -0.33 9.46
C LEU A 332 -23.45 0.95 10.24
N GLU A 333 -24.18 1.25 11.31
CA GLU A 333 -23.92 2.41 12.16
C GLU A 333 -22.59 2.27 12.92
N GLU A 334 -22.25 1.09 13.42
CA GLU A 334 -20.97 0.83 14.08
C GLU A 334 -19.79 0.90 13.10
N MET A 335 -19.95 0.35 11.89
CA MET A 335 -18.96 0.47 10.81
C MET A 335 -18.75 1.95 10.43
N ALA A 336 -19.82 2.70 10.18
CA ALA A 336 -19.71 4.12 9.86
C ALA A 336 -19.06 4.94 11.00
N ARG A 337 -19.35 4.59 12.26
CA ARG A 337 -18.78 5.25 13.45
C ARG A 337 -17.28 5.05 13.57
N THR A 338 -16.81 3.81 13.46
CA THR A 338 -15.37 3.51 13.53
C THR A 338 -14.62 4.08 12.32
N ALA A 339 -15.22 4.01 11.13
CA ALA A 339 -14.67 4.66 9.94
C ALA A 339 -14.56 6.19 10.11
N TRP A 340 -15.56 6.85 10.71
CA TRP A 340 -15.50 8.28 11.00
C TRP A 340 -14.39 8.65 11.98
N GLN A 341 -14.28 7.91 13.08
CA GLN A 341 -13.20 8.10 14.06
C GLN A 341 -11.83 7.96 13.42
N TRP A 342 -11.69 6.98 12.52
CA TRP A 342 -10.46 6.81 11.74
C TRP A 342 -10.19 7.98 10.81
N GLU A 343 -11.19 8.47 10.05
CA GLU A 343 -11.01 9.61 9.13
C GLU A 343 -10.57 10.89 9.87
N CYS A 344 -11.12 11.15 11.07
CA CYS A 344 -10.64 12.22 11.93
C CYS A 344 -9.17 12.03 12.32
N LYS A 345 -8.81 10.85 12.84
CA LYS A 345 -7.44 10.54 13.27
C LYS A 345 -6.44 10.58 12.11
N ARG A 346 -6.81 10.01 10.96
CA ARG A 346 -6.00 10.00 9.74
C ARG A 346 -5.71 11.44 9.29
N THR A 347 -6.71 12.31 9.36
CA THR A 347 -6.55 13.73 9.02
C THR A 347 -5.60 14.44 9.98
N GLU A 348 -5.67 14.15 11.29
CA GLU A 348 -4.70 14.65 12.26
C GLU A 348 -3.28 14.15 11.94
N VAL A 349 -3.12 12.85 11.64
CA VAL A 349 -1.83 12.26 11.27
C VAL A 349 -1.26 12.96 10.04
N ILE A 350 -2.03 13.08 8.95
CA ILE A 350 -1.64 13.79 7.73
C ILE A 350 -1.27 15.24 8.04
N GLY A 351 -2.04 15.91 8.90
CA GLY A 351 -1.76 17.28 9.35
C GLY A 351 -0.41 17.44 10.06
N THR A 352 0.09 16.39 10.70
CA THR A 352 1.42 16.36 11.34
C THR A 352 2.56 15.94 10.42
N MET A 353 2.26 15.44 9.22
CA MET A 353 3.29 15.03 8.27
C MET A 353 4.01 16.26 7.71
N LYS A 354 5.32 16.10 7.51
CA LYS A 354 6.17 17.12 6.92
C LYS A 354 6.07 17.05 5.40
N LYS A 355 6.35 18.14 4.71
CA LYS A 355 6.59 18.13 3.26
C LYS A 355 8.08 18.24 3.00
N ALA A 356 8.55 17.71 1.87
CA ALA A 356 9.96 17.75 1.51
C ALA A 356 10.18 18.09 0.04
N VAL A 357 11.38 18.60 -0.24
CA VAL A 357 11.95 18.61 -1.58
C VAL A 357 13.12 17.65 -1.57
N PHE A 358 12.98 16.60 -2.36
CA PHE A 358 14.03 15.64 -2.65
C PHE A 358 14.88 16.19 -3.80
N LEU A 359 16.20 16.17 -3.62
CA LEU A 359 17.14 16.84 -4.50
C LEU A 359 18.19 15.82 -4.97
N ASP A 360 18.39 15.68 -6.28
CA ASP A 360 19.68 15.15 -6.72
C ASP A 360 20.81 16.12 -6.32
N ARG A 361 22.03 15.59 -6.19
CA ARG A 361 23.19 16.35 -5.76
C ARG A 361 23.95 16.93 -6.96
N ASP A 362 24.42 16.05 -7.85
CA ASP A 362 25.39 16.37 -8.89
C ASP A 362 24.65 16.80 -10.16
N GLY A 363 24.85 18.04 -10.59
CA GLY A 363 24.11 18.64 -11.71
C GLY A 363 22.85 19.39 -11.26
N THR A 364 22.45 19.27 -10.00
CA THR A 364 21.28 19.95 -9.41
C THR A 364 21.65 20.95 -8.31
N LEU A 365 22.48 20.53 -7.33
CA LEU A 365 22.99 21.42 -6.27
C LEU A 365 24.41 21.92 -6.59
N ASN A 366 25.26 21.05 -7.11
CA ASN A 366 26.63 21.38 -7.52
C ASN A 366 26.88 21.03 -8.99
N GLU A 367 27.98 21.55 -9.54
CA GLU A 367 28.49 21.10 -10.84
C GLU A 367 28.74 19.58 -10.82
N ASP A 368 28.44 18.89 -11.91
CA ASP A 368 28.69 17.44 -12.08
C ASP A 368 30.00 17.23 -12.89
N PRO A 369 31.17 17.05 -12.24
CA PRO A 369 32.40 16.64 -12.92
C PRO A 369 32.48 15.11 -13.07
N GLY A 370 31.42 14.36 -12.76
CA GLY A 370 31.39 12.92 -12.61
C GLY A 370 31.59 12.48 -11.16
N TYR A 371 32.68 11.76 -10.89
CA TYR A 371 32.94 11.18 -9.58
C TYR A 371 33.67 12.15 -8.64
N ILE A 372 32.93 12.79 -7.72
CA ILE A 372 33.50 13.69 -6.72
C ILE A 372 34.05 12.88 -5.53
N GLY A 373 35.35 12.56 -5.59
CA GLY A 373 36.11 11.95 -4.50
C GLY A 373 36.97 12.94 -3.72
N ASN A 374 36.97 14.23 -4.08
CA ASN A 374 37.69 15.27 -3.36
C ASN A 374 36.71 16.42 -2.99
N PRO A 375 36.51 16.73 -1.70
CA PRO A 375 35.63 17.82 -1.26
C PRO A 375 35.92 19.18 -1.92
N ASP A 376 37.19 19.47 -2.24
CA ASP A 376 37.58 20.75 -2.86
C ASP A 376 37.06 20.95 -4.29
N GLN A 377 36.63 19.85 -4.95
CA GLN A 377 36.02 19.93 -6.28
C GLN A 377 34.56 20.37 -6.23
N LEU A 378 33.94 20.40 -5.04
CA LEU A 378 32.53 20.71 -4.90
C LEU A 378 32.29 22.22 -5.10
N LYS A 379 31.55 22.55 -6.16
CA LYS A 379 31.17 23.92 -6.52
C LYS A 379 29.66 24.02 -6.67
N LEU A 380 29.03 24.87 -5.86
CA LEU A 380 27.59 25.13 -5.94
C LEU A 380 27.23 25.77 -7.28
N LEU A 381 26.10 25.34 -7.84
CA LEU A 381 25.52 26.01 -9.00
C LEU A 381 24.95 27.39 -8.60
N PRO A 382 24.91 28.37 -9.53
CA PRO A 382 24.37 29.69 -9.24
C PRO A 382 22.92 29.65 -8.74
N GLY A 383 22.62 30.43 -7.69
CA GLY A 383 21.27 30.58 -7.14
C GLY A 383 20.77 29.43 -6.26
N VAL A 384 21.58 28.39 -6.03
CA VAL A 384 21.18 27.21 -5.23
C VAL A 384 20.84 27.59 -3.79
N THR A 385 21.68 28.38 -3.12
CA THR A 385 21.46 28.79 -1.73
C THR A 385 20.17 29.58 -1.56
N ASP A 386 19.88 30.51 -2.47
CA ASP A 386 18.65 31.31 -2.44
C ASP A 386 17.41 30.45 -2.69
N ALA A 387 17.47 29.54 -3.67
CA ALA A 387 16.39 28.60 -3.95
C ALA A 387 16.07 27.71 -2.75
N LEU A 388 17.09 27.07 -2.16
CA LEU A 388 16.93 26.20 -0.99
C LEU A 388 16.45 26.96 0.24
N SER A 389 16.95 28.18 0.48
CA SER A 389 16.51 29.03 1.59
C SER A 389 15.00 29.33 1.50
N ARG A 390 14.49 29.63 0.29
CA ARG A 390 13.06 29.88 0.08
C ARG A 390 12.21 28.64 0.32
N LEU A 391 12.65 27.47 -0.16
CA LEU A 391 11.96 26.20 0.07
C LEU A 391 11.92 25.85 1.58
N GLN A 392 13.04 25.99 2.28
CA GLN A 392 13.13 25.72 3.72
C GLN A 392 12.25 26.68 4.54
N LYS A 393 12.22 27.97 4.18
CA LYS A 393 11.30 28.97 4.79
C LYS A 393 9.83 28.65 4.55
N ALA A 394 9.49 27.99 3.46
CA ALA A 394 8.15 27.49 3.17
C ALA A 394 7.82 26.16 3.88
N GLY A 395 8.70 25.68 4.76
CA GLY A 395 8.49 24.51 5.60
C GLY A 395 8.80 23.18 4.92
N TYR A 396 9.49 23.18 3.77
CA TYR A 396 9.98 21.94 3.16
C TYR A 396 11.25 21.46 3.88
N LEU A 397 11.28 20.17 4.22
CA LEU A 397 12.55 19.50 4.49
C LEU A 397 13.37 19.40 3.21
N LEU A 398 14.67 19.55 3.31
CA LEU A 398 15.61 19.39 2.21
C LEU A 398 16.32 18.04 2.34
N VAL A 399 16.01 17.09 1.44
CA VAL A 399 16.59 15.75 1.48
C VAL A 399 17.36 15.50 0.19
N VAL A 400 18.66 15.24 0.31
CA VAL A 400 19.49 14.87 -0.84
C VAL A 400 19.33 13.38 -1.13
N VAL A 401 19.00 13.03 -2.37
CA VAL A 401 18.81 11.66 -2.85
C VAL A 401 19.74 11.43 -4.04
N SER A 402 20.81 10.65 -3.88
CA SER A 402 21.86 10.56 -4.91
C SER A 402 22.41 9.15 -5.18
N ASN A 403 22.76 8.89 -6.44
CA ASN A 403 23.44 7.67 -6.89
C ASN A 403 24.96 7.88 -6.88
N GLN A 404 25.66 7.40 -5.86
CA GLN A 404 27.10 7.58 -5.65
C GLN A 404 27.89 6.28 -5.90
N SER A 405 27.85 5.77 -7.13
CA SER A 405 28.49 4.49 -7.50
C SER A 405 30.03 4.52 -7.43
N GLY A 406 30.65 5.68 -7.23
CA GLY A 406 32.11 5.79 -7.08
C GLY A 406 32.63 4.95 -5.90
N VAL A 407 31.82 4.85 -4.83
CA VAL A 407 32.13 3.97 -3.68
C VAL A 407 32.10 2.51 -4.08
N GLY A 408 31.00 2.03 -4.68
CA GLY A 408 30.87 0.64 -5.12
C GLY A 408 31.91 0.25 -6.17
N ARG A 409 32.36 1.21 -7.00
CA ARG A 409 33.44 1.06 -7.99
C ARG A 409 34.85 1.11 -7.37
N GLY A 410 34.98 1.42 -6.07
CA GLY A 410 36.27 1.49 -5.38
C GLY A 410 37.10 2.75 -5.69
N MET A 411 36.48 3.80 -6.23
CA MET A 411 37.16 5.05 -6.59
C MET A 411 37.47 5.93 -5.37
N PHE A 412 36.63 5.85 -4.33
CA PHE A 412 36.80 6.53 -3.05
C PHE A 412 35.98 5.81 -1.95
N THR A 413 36.24 6.12 -0.69
CA THR A 413 35.61 5.44 0.45
C THR A 413 34.30 6.14 0.87
N MET A 414 33.52 5.49 1.73
CA MET A 414 32.37 6.11 2.39
C MET A 414 32.76 7.33 3.23
N GLU A 415 33.92 7.28 3.89
CA GLU A 415 34.46 8.39 4.67
C GLU A 415 34.79 9.59 3.78
N THR A 416 35.42 9.35 2.62
CA THR A 416 35.66 10.40 1.62
C THR A 416 34.35 11.03 1.15
N LEU A 417 33.33 10.21 0.86
CA LEU A 417 32.02 10.71 0.46
C LEU A 417 31.35 11.53 1.57
N GLN A 418 31.53 11.15 2.84
CA GLN A 418 31.03 11.92 3.97
C GLN A 418 31.69 13.30 4.03
N HIS A 419 33.02 13.40 3.86
CA HIS A 419 33.70 14.71 3.80
C HIS A 419 33.21 15.60 2.65
N VAL A 420 32.81 15.01 1.52
CA VAL A 420 32.19 15.75 0.41
C VAL A 420 30.84 16.35 0.85
N HIS A 421 30.02 15.60 1.59
CA HIS A 421 28.76 16.12 2.12
C HIS A 421 28.96 17.19 3.20
N GLU A 422 29.93 17.02 4.09
CA GLU A 422 30.28 18.04 5.08
C GLU A 422 30.73 19.34 4.40
N ARG A 423 31.45 19.24 3.27
CA ARG A 423 31.80 20.42 2.46
C ARG A 423 30.59 21.08 1.82
N LEU A 424 29.64 20.30 1.29
CA LEU A 424 28.37 20.82 0.79
C LEU A 424 27.62 21.57 1.89
N ASP A 425 27.49 20.97 3.07
CA ASP A 425 26.84 21.58 4.23
C ASP A 425 27.52 22.90 4.63
N GLN A 426 28.85 22.95 4.65
CA GLN A 426 29.60 24.18 4.94
C GLN A 426 29.31 25.30 3.93
N LEU A 427 29.26 24.98 2.64
CA LEU A 427 28.96 25.97 1.60
C LEU A 427 27.53 26.50 1.70
N LEU A 428 26.57 25.64 2.05
CA LEU A 428 25.17 26.01 2.23
C LEU A 428 24.93 26.78 3.54
N ALA A 429 25.67 26.45 4.60
CA ALA A 429 25.57 27.11 5.90
C ALA A 429 25.90 28.61 5.84
N ALA A 430 26.73 29.04 4.88
CA ALA A 430 27.02 30.46 4.63
C ALA A 430 25.74 31.29 4.34
N SER A 431 24.68 30.65 3.84
CA SER A 431 23.37 31.25 3.58
C SER A 431 22.28 30.75 4.55
N SER A 432 22.67 30.18 5.70
CA SER A 432 21.76 29.58 6.69
C SER A 432 20.85 28.47 6.13
N VAL A 433 21.26 27.83 5.04
CA VAL A 433 20.58 26.66 4.48
C VAL A 433 21.12 25.41 5.15
N LYS A 434 20.23 24.48 5.49
CA LYS A 434 20.60 23.19 6.10
C LYS A 434 19.99 22.05 5.30
N ILE A 435 20.80 21.08 4.89
CA ILE A 435 20.28 19.80 4.41
C ILE A 435 19.83 18.98 5.63
N ASP A 436 18.57 18.53 5.61
CA ASP A 436 18.00 17.78 6.72
C ASP A 436 18.49 16.34 6.74
N HIS A 437 18.75 15.74 5.58
CA HIS A 437 19.20 14.36 5.46
C HIS A 437 19.77 14.01 4.09
N TYR A 438 20.62 12.97 4.05
CA TYR A 438 21.20 12.39 2.85
C TYR A 438 20.78 10.92 2.71
N GLU A 439 20.21 10.55 1.57
CA GLU A 439 19.90 9.19 1.16
C GLU A 439 20.73 8.82 -0.08
N LEU A 440 21.52 7.75 0.02
CA LEU A 440 22.59 7.46 -0.93
C LEU A 440 22.54 6.02 -1.42
N CYS A 441 22.60 5.84 -2.74
CA CYS A 441 22.90 4.55 -3.33
C CYS A 441 24.40 4.46 -3.65
N ILE A 442 25.13 3.61 -2.93
CA ILE A 442 26.59 3.44 -3.11
C ILE A 442 26.96 2.31 -4.09
N HIS A 443 25.96 1.54 -4.53
CA HIS A 443 26.13 0.38 -5.39
C HIS A 443 26.42 0.75 -6.85
N ARG A 444 27.03 -0.19 -7.56
CA ARG A 444 27.26 -0.11 -9.00
C ARG A 444 25.93 -0.30 -9.75
N PRO A 445 25.80 0.22 -10.98
CA PRO A 445 24.62 -0.04 -11.82
C PRO A 445 24.33 -1.53 -12.00
N GLU A 446 25.36 -2.36 -12.02
CA GLU A 446 25.27 -3.80 -12.30
C GLU A 446 24.89 -4.64 -11.06
N ASP A 447 24.88 -4.05 -9.85
CA ASP A 447 24.63 -4.76 -8.60
C ASP A 447 23.13 -5.05 -8.36
N GLU A 448 22.24 -4.62 -9.26
CA GLU A 448 20.77 -4.80 -9.19
C GLU A 448 20.11 -4.35 -7.87
N CYS A 449 20.77 -3.49 -7.09
CA CYS A 449 20.27 -3.07 -5.78
C CYS A 449 18.92 -2.35 -5.84
N ASP A 450 18.17 -2.36 -4.75
CA ASP A 450 16.84 -1.74 -4.68
C ASP A 450 16.85 -0.23 -4.43
N CYS A 451 17.99 0.33 -4.02
CA CYS A 451 18.11 1.76 -3.69
C CYS A 451 18.45 2.65 -4.89
N ARG A 452 18.99 2.11 -5.98
CA ARG A 452 19.47 2.95 -7.10
C ARG A 452 18.29 3.60 -7.84
N LYS A 453 18.31 4.94 -7.98
CA LYS A 453 17.36 5.66 -8.84
C LYS A 453 17.42 5.11 -10.28
N PRO A 454 16.28 4.87 -10.96
CA PRO A 454 14.94 5.40 -10.69
C PRO A 454 14.09 4.64 -9.66
N LYS A 455 14.61 3.62 -8.97
CA LYS A 455 13.84 2.95 -7.91
C LYS A 455 13.50 3.95 -6.78
N PRO A 456 12.32 3.85 -6.13
CA PRO A 456 11.85 4.86 -5.17
C PRO A 456 12.40 4.71 -3.76
N LYS A 457 13.17 3.65 -3.47
CA LYS A 457 13.52 3.23 -2.11
C LYS A 457 14.13 4.35 -1.26
N LEU A 458 15.06 5.15 -1.80
CA LEU A 458 15.71 6.24 -1.06
C LEU A 458 14.70 7.31 -0.59
N ILE A 459 13.78 7.72 -1.47
CA ILE A 459 12.70 8.66 -1.11
C ILE A 459 11.78 8.03 -0.06
N LEU A 460 11.40 6.76 -0.25
CA LEU A 460 10.54 6.04 0.70
C LEU A 460 11.21 5.85 2.08
N ASP A 461 12.52 5.62 2.12
CA ASP A 461 13.29 5.52 3.37
C ASP A 461 13.28 6.86 4.13
N ALA A 462 13.58 7.97 3.44
CA ALA A 462 13.49 9.31 4.02
C ALA A 462 12.06 9.65 4.47
N ALA A 463 11.05 9.34 3.66
CA ALA A 463 9.66 9.60 4.00
C ALA A 463 9.22 8.88 5.27
N ARG A 464 9.59 7.60 5.41
CA ARG A 464 9.38 6.83 6.64
C ARG A 464 10.10 7.42 7.84
N LYS A 465 11.36 7.83 7.66
CA LYS A 465 12.20 8.39 8.74
C LYS A 465 11.65 9.70 9.28
N PHE A 466 11.25 10.61 8.40
CA PHE A 466 10.86 11.98 8.77
C PHE A 466 9.35 12.24 8.78
N ARG A 467 8.52 11.22 8.50
CA ARG A 467 7.07 11.33 8.31
C ARG A 467 6.73 12.36 7.23
N ILE A 468 7.28 12.14 6.03
CA ILE A 468 7.07 13.04 4.90
C ILE A 468 5.83 12.60 4.12
N ASP A 469 4.92 13.53 3.89
CA ASP A 469 3.80 13.37 2.96
C ASP A 469 4.29 13.58 1.53
N LEU A 470 4.40 12.49 0.78
CA LEU A 470 4.90 12.51 -0.60
C LEU A 470 3.93 13.25 -1.54
N THR A 471 2.62 13.24 -1.25
CA THR A 471 1.61 13.94 -2.06
C THR A 471 1.70 15.46 -1.97
N ARG A 472 2.54 15.96 -1.05
CA ARG A 472 2.88 17.38 -0.86
C ARG A 472 4.36 17.68 -1.07
N SER A 473 5.10 16.72 -1.63
CA SER A 473 6.55 16.77 -1.77
C SER A 473 6.98 16.67 -3.23
N PHE A 474 8.19 17.13 -3.53
CA PHE A 474 8.68 17.22 -4.90
C PHE A 474 10.03 16.54 -5.06
N MET A 475 10.32 15.99 -6.24
CA MET A 475 11.67 15.54 -6.61
C MET A 475 12.24 16.45 -7.69
N ILE A 476 13.47 16.91 -7.50
CA ILE A 476 14.20 17.75 -8.46
C ILE A 476 15.49 17.03 -8.85
N GLY A 477 15.76 16.95 -10.14
CA GLY A 477 17.02 16.42 -10.65
C GLY A 477 17.31 16.86 -12.09
N ASP A 478 18.41 16.38 -12.64
CA ASP A 478 18.86 16.67 -14.01
C ASP A 478 18.79 15.44 -14.93
N LYS A 479 18.45 14.25 -14.41
CA LYS A 479 18.40 12.99 -15.16
C LYS A 479 17.00 12.36 -15.13
N LEU A 480 16.67 11.56 -16.15
CA LEU A 480 15.41 10.79 -16.19
C LEU A 480 15.23 9.87 -14.97
N SER A 481 16.35 9.38 -14.42
CA SER A 481 16.34 8.58 -13.20
C SER A 481 15.75 9.32 -12.00
N ASP A 482 15.94 10.64 -11.93
CA ASP A 482 15.46 11.48 -10.83
C ASP A 482 13.95 11.66 -10.91
N LEU A 483 13.48 12.01 -12.10
CA LEU A 483 12.05 12.11 -12.38
C LEU A 483 11.35 10.77 -12.16
N GLY A 484 11.97 9.68 -12.60
CA GLY A 484 11.49 8.32 -12.39
C GLY A 484 11.34 7.97 -10.91
N THR A 485 12.35 8.26 -10.08
CA THR A 485 12.28 7.95 -8.65
C THR A 485 11.21 8.75 -7.92
N GLY A 486 11.06 10.04 -8.23
CA GLY A 486 10.04 10.89 -7.62
C GLY A 486 8.63 10.41 -7.98
N ARG A 487 8.40 10.05 -9.25
CA ARG A 487 7.11 9.52 -9.71
C ARG A 487 6.79 8.17 -9.10
N SER A 488 7.75 7.25 -9.12
CA SER A 488 7.57 5.93 -8.52
C SER A 488 7.39 6.00 -7.01
N ALA A 489 7.89 7.05 -6.35
CA ALA A 489 7.66 7.27 -4.92
C ALA A 489 6.30 7.95 -4.62
N GLY A 490 5.62 8.51 -5.63
CA GLY A 490 4.35 9.23 -5.44
C GLY A 490 4.51 10.67 -4.97
N CYS A 491 5.62 11.34 -5.34
CA CYS A 491 5.77 12.78 -5.13
C CYS A 491 4.66 13.56 -5.86
N GLN A 492 4.22 14.68 -5.28
CA GLN A 492 3.26 15.63 -5.87
C GLN A 492 3.64 16.05 -7.29
N GLY A 493 4.94 16.25 -7.51
CA GLY A 493 5.48 16.54 -8.83
C GLY A 493 6.98 16.30 -8.90
N VAL A 494 7.47 16.17 -10.13
CA VAL A 494 8.87 16.02 -10.45
C VAL A 494 9.31 17.10 -11.43
N ALA A 495 10.46 17.72 -11.16
CA ALA A 495 10.98 18.81 -11.96
C ALA A 495 12.39 18.53 -12.46
N LEU A 496 12.62 18.87 -13.72
CA LEU A 496 13.94 18.81 -14.34
C LEU A 496 14.61 20.18 -14.27
N VAL A 497 15.85 20.24 -13.80
CA VAL A 497 16.72 21.40 -14.00
C VAL A 497 17.59 21.20 -15.25
N ARG A 498 17.81 22.24 -16.05
CA ARG A 498 18.66 22.18 -17.26
C ARG A 498 20.17 22.28 -16.95
N THR A 499 20.55 22.40 -15.69
CA THR A 499 21.93 22.27 -15.23
C THR A 499 22.40 20.80 -15.33
N GLY A 500 23.70 20.54 -15.22
CA GLY A 500 24.24 19.18 -15.36
C GLY A 500 23.91 18.54 -16.71
N GLU A 501 23.35 17.34 -16.69
CA GLU A 501 22.86 16.61 -17.87
C GLU A 501 21.46 17.06 -18.33
N GLY A 502 20.83 17.99 -17.62
CA GLY A 502 19.43 18.40 -17.81
C GLY A 502 19.03 18.76 -19.25
N LYS A 503 19.85 19.54 -19.97
CA LYS A 503 19.58 19.87 -21.39
C LYS A 503 19.57 18.64 -22.29
N THR A 504 20.47 17.70 -22.03
CA THR A 504 20.57 16.44 -22.78
C THR A 504 19.46 15.47 -22.39
N THR A 505 19.05 15.49 -21.12
CA THR A 505 17.87 14.76 -20.65
C THR A 505 16.61 15.28 -21.32
N GLU A 506 16.40 16.59 -21.34
CA GLU A 506 15.24 17.24 -21.95
C GLU A 506 15.12 16.92 -23.44
N SER A 507 16.23 16.90 -24.20
CA SER A 507 16.18 16.57 -25.63
C SER A 507 15.78 15.12 -25.92
N LYS A 508 15.89 14.23 -24.93
CA LYS A 508 15.47 12.82 -25.01
C LYS A 508 14.05 12.59 -24.47
N MET A 509 13.43 13.59 -23.86
CA MET A 509 12.08 13.49 -23.32
C MET A 509 11.04 13.53 -24.45
N ASN A 510 9.90 12.88 -24.20
CA ASN A 510 8.72 12.93 -25.06
C ASN A 510 7.60 13.82 -24.47
N GLY A 511 7.97 14.69 -23.51
CA GLY A 511 7.17 15.79 -22.99
C GLY A 511 6.46 15.51 -21.67
N THR A 512 6.09 14.26 -21.38
CA THR A 512 5.29 13.95 -20.17
C THR A 512 6.12 13.48 -19.00
N GLN A 513 7.45 13.38 -19.10
CA GLN A 513 8.28 12.81 -18.02
C GLN A 513 8.58 13.78 -16.86
N ALA A 514 8.41 15.10 -17.04
CA ALA A 514 8.54 16.11 -16.00
C ALA A 514 7.28 16.96 -15.93
N ASP A 515 6.91 17.39 -14.72
CA ASP A 515 5.78 18.31 -14.51
C ASP A 515 6.22 19.77 -14.68
N TYR A 516 7.53 20.03 -14.57
CA TYR A 516 8.15 21.32 -14.84
C TYR A 516 9.61 21.16 -15.30
N VAL A 517 10.06 22.05 -16.19
CA VAL A 517 11.45 22.14 -16.63
C VAL A 517 11.94 23.58 -16.46
N GLY A 518 12.94 23.77 -15.60
CA GLY A 518 13.53 25.08 -15.30
C GLY A 518 14.99 25.18 -15.77
N ASN A 519 15.46 26.39 -16.05
CA ASN A 519 16.87 26.63 -16.38
C ASN A 519 17.81 26.47 -15.17
N SER A 520 17.27 26.61 -13.96
CA SER A 520 18.01 26.58 -12.70
C SER A 520 17.12 26.06 -11.56
N LEU A 521 17.75 25.73 -10.42
CA LEU A 521 17.02 25.37 -9.21
C LEU A 521 16.12 26.52 -8.70
N ASP A 522 16.50 27.77 -8.97
CA ASP A 522 15.73 28.95 -8.57
C ASP A 522 14.37 29.05 -9.29
N GLU A 523 14.33 28.76 -10.59
CA GLU A 523 13.09 28.70 -11.37
C GLU A 523 12.19 27.56 -10.87
N VAL A 524 12.77 26.37 -10.62
CA VAL A 524 12.03 25.22 -10.10
C VAL A 524 11.48 25.50 -8.71
N ALA A 525 12.26 26.09 -7.81
CA ALA A 525 11.79 26.48 -6.48
C ALA A 525 10.62 27.47 -6.57
N THR A 526 10.68 28.42 -7.52
CA THR A 526 9.57 29.36 -7.77
C THR A 526 8.31 28.65 -8.27
N TRP A 527 8.45 27.57 -9.04
CA TRP A 527 7.31 26.73 -9.44
C TRP A 527 6.73 25.95 -8.25
N ILE A 528 7.57 25.31 -7.42
CA ILE A 528 7.13 24.56 -6.24
C ILE A 528 6.38 25.44 -5.24
N LEU A 529 6.85 26.68 -5.04
CA LEU A 529 6.25 27.61 -4.08
C LEU A 529 4.86 28.14 -4.48
N LYS A 530 4.31 27.70 -5.62
CA LYS A 530 2.93 27.94 -6.02
C LYS A 530 1.94 26.95 -5.36
N PHE A 531 2.45 25.90 -4.72
CA PHE A 531 1.70 24.88 -3.97
C PHE A 531 1.98 24.99 -2.46
#